data_AF-A0A814LRG2-F1
#
_entry.id   AF-A0A814LRG2-F1
#
_cell.length_a   1.000
_cell.length_b   1.000
_cell.length_c   1.000
_cell.angle_alpha   90.00
_cell.angle_beta   90.00
_cell.angle_gamma   90.00
#
_symmetry.space_group_name_H-M   'P 1'
#
loop_
_entity.id
_entity.type
_entity.pdbx_description
1 polymer ?
#
loop_
_entity_poly.entity_id
_entity_poly.type
_entity_poly.pdbx_seq_one_letter_code
_entity_poly.pdbx_strand_id
1 'polypeptide(L)'
;MIFRHCYRIWWWSSSSSLHYFHFLRCPQHLFNLQRQLRQTKLLVAARLNDYVIIDCSFANEYNNDISFENNYYERLQLKIHSCFTLLHRYHSPSFLILCNFSSNDNDKWLQNSPYCQTTSLSYLDLFSREQLVYLSPDSPNIMSEYEHNVIYILGGIFQKTKHEQITLEKAKHEQIRHQSLPLQKYLRFSASASTILSLNQVYNILMTLKHNNNNWFEALKCIPERCLLR
;
A
#
# COMPACT_ATOMS: atom_id res chain seq x y z
N MET A 1 -11.89 37.33 -3.55
CA MET A 1 -11.92 37.01 -2.09
C MET A 1 -11.10 35.75 -1.88
N ILE A 2 -9.78 35.91 -1.74
CA ILE A 2 -8.82 34.79 -1.63
C ILE A 2 -8.63 34.53 -0.14
N PHE A 3 -9.11 33.40 0.37
CA PHE A 3 -8.83 32.98 1.74
C PHE A 3 -7.36 32.52 1.84
N ARG A 4 -6.51 33.38 2.41
CA ARG A 4 -5.22 32.97 2.98
C ARG A 4 -5.49 32.08 4.19
N HIS A 5 -5.21 30.78 4.11
CA HIS A 5 -5.05 29.94 5.28
C HIS A 5 -3.62 30.08 5.80
N CYS A 6 -3.46 30.85 6.88
CA CYS A 6 -2.24 30.87 7.68
C CYS A 6 -2.13 29.56 8.47
N TYR A 7 -1.25 28.65 8.05
CA TYR A 7 -0.71 27.63 8.94
C TYR A 7 0.38 28.28 9.80
N ARG A 8 0.07 28.53 11.07
CA ARG A 8 1.03 29.12 12.03
C ARG A 8 1.69 27.96 12.77
N ILE A 9 2.93 27.63 12.39
CA ILE A 9 3.82 26.72 13.11
C ILE A 9 4.31 27.47 14.35
N TRP A 10 4.13 26.92 15.56
CA TRP A 10 4.70 27.49 16.78
C TRP A 10 5.82 26.63 17.32
N TRP A 11 6.97 27.30 17.51
CA TRP A 11 8.11 26.87 18.30
C TRP A 11 7.75 26.87 19.78
N TRP A 12 8.33 25.92 20.53
CA TRP A 12 8.19 25.85 21.99
C TRP A 12 8.84 27.05 22.67
N SER A 13 8.07 27.80 23.45
CA SER A 13 8.60 28.55 24.59
C SER A 13 7.59 28.48 25.73
N SER A 14 8.04 27.90 26.85
CA SER A 14 7.28 27.61 28.05
C SER A 14 6.76 28.86 28.72
N SER A 15 5.44 29.02 28.86
CA SER A 15 4.81 29.86 29.87
C SER A 15 3.37 29.43 30.08
N SER A 16 3.05 29.15 31.32
CA SER A 16 1.80 28.66 31.89
C SER A 16 0.60 29.55 31.56
N SER A 17 -0.31 29.06 30.73
CA SER A 17 -1.73 29.40 30.79
C SER A 17 -2.55 28.24 30.21
N LEU A 18 -3.50 27.73 30.99
CA LEU A 18 -4.47 26.73 30.55
C LEU A 18 -5.35 27.37 29.46
N HIS A 19 -4.96 27.23 28.21
CA HIS A 19 -5.85 27.44 27.08
C HIS A 19 -6.60 26.14 26.79
N TYR A 20 -7.90 26.16 27.04
CA TYR A 20 -8.85 25.22 26.46
C TYR A 20 -8.74 25.32 24.94
N PHE A 21 -7.89 24.49 24.34
CA PHE A 21 -7.90 24.28 22.90
C PHE A 21 -9.19 23.52 22.57
N HIS A 22 -10.22 24.26 22.19
CA HIS A 22 -11.30 23.68 21.39
C HIS A 22 -10.67 23.16 20.10
N PHE A 23 -10.44 21.86 20.03
CA PHE A 23 -10.18 21.18 18.77
C PHE A 23 -11.38 21.45 17.87
N LEU A 24 -11.23 22.40 16.93
CA LEU A 24 -12.20 22.61 15.88
C LEU A 24 -12.30 21.30 15.09
N ARG A 25 -13.38 20.54 15.31
CA ARG A 25 -13.67 19.36 14.50
C ARG A 25 -13.85 19.84 13.05
N CYS A 26 -13.19 19.15 12.12
CA CYS A 26 -13.39 19.40 10.70
C CYS A 26 -14.89 19.34 10.39
N PRO A 27 -15.50 20.38 9.80
CA PRO A 27 -16.89 20.37 9.40
C PRO A 27 -17.23 19.12 8.58
N GLN A 28 -18.36 18.46 8.90
CA GLN A 28 -18.78 17.21 8.25
C GLN A 28 -18.81 17.31 6.71
N HIS A 29 -19.16 18.48 6.19
CA HIS A 29 -19.15 18.77 4.75
C HIS A 29 -17.75 18.62 4.12
N LEU A 30 -16.70 19.11 4.79
CA LEU A 30 -15.33 19.00 4.29
C LEU A 30 -14.84 17.54 4.31
N PHE A 31 -15.23 16.76 5.33
CA PHE A 31 -14.93 15.33 5.37
C PHE A 31 -15.59 14.57 4.19
N ASN A 32 -16.86 14.86 3.92
CA ASN A 32 -17.58 14.27 2.80
C ASN A 32 -16.94 14.64 1.45
N LEU A 33 -16.55 15.91 1.27
CA LEU A 33 -15.86 16.38 0.07
C LEU A 33 -14.50 15.68 -0.12
N GLN A 34 -13.71 15.55 0.94
CA GLN A 34 -12.44 14.81 0.87
C GLN A 34 -12.64 13.34 0.49
N ARG A 35 -13.71 12.70 0.98
CA ARG A 35 -14.07 11.33 0.60
C ARG A 35 -14.43 11.24 -0.88
N GLN A 36 -15.27 12.16 -1.38
CA GLN A 36 -15.64 12.21 -2.80
C GLN A 36 -14.41 12.42 -3.69
N LEU A 37 -13.53 13.36 -3.35
CA LEU A 37 -12.29 13.61 -4.09
C LEU A 37 -11.40 12.35 -4.18
N ARG A 38 -11.24 11.61 -3.08
CA ARG A 38 -10.50 10.34 -3.09
C ARG A 38 -11.13 9.32 -4.03
N GLN A 39 -12.45 9.17 -4.00
CA GLN A 39 -13.18 8.25 -4.88
C GLN A 39 -13.06 8.66 -6.35
N THR A 40 -13.21 9.95 -6.67
CA THR A 40 -13.06 10.45 -8.04
C THR A 40 -11.67 10.17 -8.59
N LYS A 41 -10.60 10.38 -7.80
CA LYS A 41 -9.23 10.05 -8.20
C LYS A 41 -9.06 8.58 -8.56
N LEU A 42 -9.62 7.69 -7.74
CA LEU A 42 -9.58 6.24 -7.98
C LEU A 42 -10.39 5.85 -9.22
N LEU A 43 -11.57 6.43 -9.43
CA LEU A 43 -12.37 6.19 -10.64
C LEU A 43 -11.66 6.66 -11.91
N VAL A 44 -10.92 7.78 -11.84
CA VAL A 44 -10.07 8.24 -12.95
C VAL A 44 -8.94 7.24 -13.22
N ALA A 45 -8.24 6.78 -12.19
CA ALA A 45 -7.19 5.77 -12.34
C ALA A 45 -7.73 4.47 -12.96
N ALA A 46 -8.89 3.98 -12.50
CA ALA A 46 -9.54 2.81 -13.07
C ALA A 46 -9.88 3.01 -14.56
N ARG A 47 -10.43 4.17 -14.94
CA ARG A 47 -10.73 4.47 -16.36
C ARG A 47 -9.48 4.56 -17.24
N LEU A 48 -8.34 4.94 -16.67
CA LEU A 48 -7.07 5.04 -17.37
C LEU A 48 -6.26 3.75 -17.33
N ASN A 49 -6.83 2.65 -16.82
CA ASN A 49 -6.16 1.37 -16.62
C ASN A 49 -4.88 1.43 -15.77
N ASP A 50 -4.88 2.35 -14.80
CA ASP A 50 -3.76 2.58 -13.88
C ASP A 50 -3.97 1.78 -12.60
N TYR A 51 -3.43 0.57 -12.59
CA TYR A 51 -3.72 -0.46 -11.59
C TYR A 51 -2.48 -0.84 -10.75
N VAL A 52 -2.74 -1.20 -9.49
CA VAL A 52 -1.87 -2.06 -8.70
C VAL A 52 -2.69 -3.28 -8.29
N ILE A 53 -2.15 -4.47 -8.56
CA ILE A 53 -2.80 -5.73 -8.27
C ILE A 53 -2.37 -6.21 -6.89
N ILE A 54 -3.32 -6.80 -6.17
CA ILE A 54 -3.08 -7.50 -4.91
C ILE A 54 -3.49 -8.95 -5.11
N ASP A 55 -2.52 -9.84 -4.99
CA ASP A 55 -2.72 -11.27 -5.12
C ASP A 55 -3.21 -11.86 -3.80
N CYS A 56 -4.48 -12.28 -3.75
CA CYS A 56 -5.13 -12.82 -2.56
C CYS A 56 -5.09 -14.35 -2.46
N SER A 57 -4.26 -15.03 -3.25
CA SER A 57 -4.19 -16.50 -3.31
C SER A 57 -3.59 -17.18 -2.06
N PHE A 58 -3.22 -16.42 -1.03
CA PHE A 58 -2.48 -16.90 0.15
C PHE A 58 -3.37 -17.24 1.35
N ALA A 59 -4.71 -17.21 1.23
CA ALA A 59 -5.60 -17.47 2.35
C ALA A 59 -5.30 -18.82 3.05
N ASN A 60 -4.99 -19.86 2.27
CA ASN A 60 -4.70 -21.20 2.78
C ASN A 60 -3.44 -21.28 3.65
N GLU A 61 -2.46 -20.40 3.42
CA GLU A 61 -1.24 -20.31 4.24
C GLU A 61 -1.54 -19.91 5.70
N TYR A 62 -2.72 -19.34 5.97
CA TYR A 62 -3.12 -18.85 7.28
C TYR A 62 -4.21 -19.68 7.96
N ASN A 63 -4.76 -20.71 7.29
CA ASN A 63 -5.91 -21.48 7.82
C ASN A 63 -5.60 -22.20 9.14
N ASN A 64 -4.34 -22.58 9.38
CA ASN A 64 -3.92 -23.35 10.56
C ASN A 64 -3.15 -22.51 11.60
N ASP A 65 -2.96 -21.21 11.35
CA ASP A 65 -2.12 -20.37 12.20
C ASP A 65 -2.93 -19.72 13.32
N ILE A 66 -3.10 -20.47 14.42
CA ILE A 66 -3.84 -20.07 15.64
C ILE A 66 -3.20 -18.85 16.32
N SER A 67 -1.95 -18.50 15.99
CA SER A 67 -1.26 -17.38 16.64
C SER A 67 -1.68 -15.99 16.12
N PHE A 68 -2.62 -15.93 15.17
CA PHE A 68 -3.21 -14.67 14.73
C PHE A 68 -4.60 -14.45 15.33
N GLU A 69 -4.81 -13.29 15.95
CA GLU A 69 -6.11 -12.87 16.48
C GLU A 69 -7.18 -12.66 15.38
N ASN A 70 -6.73 -12.23 14.19
CA ASN A 70 -7.59 -11.92 13.05
C ASN A 70 -7.35 -12.91 11.91
N ASN A 71 -8.42 -13.24 11.19
CA ASN A 71 -8.32 -14.10 10.01
C ASN A 71 -7.59 -13.39 8.85
N TYR A 72 -7.25 -14.15 7.80
CA TYR A 72 -6.54 -13.64 6.62
C TYR A 72 -7.20 -12.39 6.01
N TYR A 73 -8.51 -12.44 5.80
CA TYR A 73 -9.26 -11.38 5.11
C TYR A 73 -9.40 -10.12 5.96
N GLU A 74 -9.56 -10.24 7.28
CA GLU A 74 -9.56 -9.10 8.20
C GLU A 74 -8.21 -8.36 8.16
N ARG A 75 -7.10 -9.10 8.13
CA ARG A 75 -5.76 -8.52 8.03
C ARG A 75 -5.55 -7.83 6.68
N LEU A 76 -6.05 -8.45 5.60
CA LEU A 76 -6.05 -7.86 4.27
C LEU A 76 -6.84 -6.55 4.28
N GLN A 77 -8.07 -6.56 4.78
CA GLN A 77 -8.91 -5.38 4.92
C GLN A 77 -8.19 -4.25 5.66
N LEU A 78 -7.51 -4.53 6.79
CA LEU A 78 -6.74 -3.52 7.52
C LEU A 78 -5.61 -2.91 6.69
N LYS A 79 -4.87 -3.73 5.92
CA LYS A 79 -3.79 -3.23 5.05
C LYS A 79 -4.33 -2.43 3.87
N ILE A 80 -5.38 -2.92 3.21
CA ILE A 80 -6.08 -2.24 2.13
C ILE A 80 -6.63 -0.89 2.60
N HIS A 81 -7.29 -0.87 3.76
CA HIS A 81 -7.76 0.36 4.38
C HIS A 81 -6.62 1.36 4.62
N SER A 82 -5.47 0.89 5.11
CA SER A 82 -4.29 1.73 5.29
C SER A 82 -3.72 2.28 3.98
N CYS A 83 -3.84 1.60 2.85
CA CYS A 83 -3.48 2.18 1.55
C CYS A 83 -4.38 3.39 1.24
N PHE A 84 -5.67 3.28 1.55
CA PHE A 84 -6.65 4.33 1.24
C PHE A 84 -6.51 5.59 2.09
N THR A 85 -6.11 5.44 3.36
CA THR A 85 -5.88 6.60 4.23
C THR A 85 -4.78 7.50 3.70
N LEU A 86 -3.85 6.98 2.89
CA LEU A 86 -2.74 7.73 2.31
C LEU A 86 -3.06 8.39 0.95
N LEU A 87 -4.17 8.02 0.29
CA LEU A 87 -4.52 8.51 -1.05
C LEU A 87 -4.62 10.03 -1.16
N HIS A 88 -4.98 10.72 -0.08
CA HIS A 88 -5.12 12.17 -0.08
C HIS A 88 -3.80 12.89 -0.42
N ARG A 89 -2.65 12.22 -0.24
CA ARG A 89 -1.31 12.72 -0.55
C ARG A 89 -1.00 12.72 -2.05
N TYR A 90 -1.71 11.91 -2.82
CA TYR A 90 -1.40 11.66 -4.23
C TYR A 90 -2.44 12.31 -5.14
N HIS A 91 -1.98 12.92 -6.23
CA HIS A 91 -2.88 13.50 -7.22
C HIS A 91 -3.50 12.44 -8.14
N SER A 92 -2.77 11.38 -8.47
CA SER A 92 -3.19 10.27 -9.36
C SER A 92 -2.74 8.91 -8.80
N PRO A 93 -3.32 8.46 -7.68
CA PRO A 93 -3.05 7.14 -7.13
C PRO A 93 -3.58 6.04 -8.05
N SER A 94 -2.90 4.90 -8.08
CA SER A 94 -3.33 3.72 -8.82
C SER A 94 -4.49 3.02 -8.11
N PHE A 95 -5.44 2.53 -8.91
CA PHE A 95 -6.61 1.78 -8.45
C PHE A 95 -6.20 0.35 -8.04
N LEU A 96 -6.81 -0.16 -6.96
CA LEU A 96 -6.47 -1.50 -6.46
C LEU A 96 -7.41 -2.55 -7.04
N ILE A 97 -6.83 -3.63 -7.58
CA ILE A 97 -7.56 -4.83 -7.99
C ILE A 97 -7.09 -5.98 -7.11
N LEU A 98 -8.01 -6.65 -6.41
CA LEU A 98 -7.76 -7.84 -5.61
C LEU A 98 -8.13 -9.07 -6.44
N CYS A 99 -7.12 -9.80 -6.90
CA CYS A 99 -7.26 -11.02 -7.70
C CYS A 99 -7.17 -12.26 -6.82
N ASN A 100 -7.63 -13.40 -7.33
CA ASN A 100 -7.72 -14.66 -6.57
C ASN A 100 -8.49 -14.48 -5.25
N PHE A 101 -9.46 -13.56 -5.23
CA PHE A 101 -10.23 -13.23 -4.06
C PHE A 101 -11.54 -14.00 -4.09
N SER A 102 -11.59 -15.10 -3.35
CA SER A 102 -12.79 -15.92 -3.14
C SER A 102 -13.23 -15.82 -1.68
N SER A 103 -13.77 -14.67 -1.28
CA SER A 103 -14.33 -14.57 0.07
C SER A 103 -15.68 -15.25 0.15
N ASN A 104 -15.94 -15.95 1.25
CA ASN A 104 -17.29 -16.29 1.67
C ASN A 104 -18.07 -14.99 2.03
N ASP A 105 -19.40 -15.10 2.24
CA ASP A 105 -20.35 -14.00 2.48
C ASP A 105 -19.97 -12.97 3.58
N ASN A 106 -18.92 -13.22 4.38
CA ASN A 106 -18.50 -12.39 5.51
C ASN A 106 -17.65 -11.16 5.11
N ASP A 107 -16.96 -11.17 3.96
CA ASP A 107 -16.06 -10.06 3.57
C ASP A 107 -16.72 -9.03 2.65
N LYS A 108 -17.99 -8.71 2.91
CA LYS A 108 -18.77 -7.72 2.15
C LYS A 108 -18.10 -6.35 2.06
N TRP A 109 -17.20 -6.01 2.99
CA TRP A 109 -16.53 -4.71 2.96
C TRP A 109 -15.64 -4.56 1.73
N LEU A 110 -14.80 -5.56 1.42
CA LEU A 110 -13.89 -5.48 0.28
C LEU A 110 -14.66 -5.49 -1.04
N GLN A 111 -15.70 -6.31 -1.13
CA GLN A 111 -16.54 -6.42 -2.33
C GLN A 111 -17.32 -5.14 -2.63
N ASN A 112 -17.80 -4.44 -1.60
CA ASN A 112 -18.58 -3.19 -1.75
C ASN A 112 -17.72 -1.93 -1.57
N SER A 113 -16.40 -2.10 -1.48
CA SER A 113 -15.47 -0.99 -1.29
C SER A 113 -15.41 -0.16 -2.58
N PRO A 114 -15.68 1.16 -2.53
CA PRO A 114 -15.50 2.02 -3.71
C PRO A 114 -14.02 2.26 -4.05
N TYR A 115 -13.10 1.62 -3.32
CA TYR A 115 -11.69 1.90 -3.37
C TYR A 115 -10.87 0.79 -4.05
N CYS A 116 -11.47 -0.39 -4.20
CA CYS A 116 -10.85 -1.52 -4.86
C CYS A 116 -11.92 -2.35 -5.56
N GLN A 117 -11.50 -3.11 -6.56
CA GLN A 117 -12.33 -4.14 -7.18
C GLN A 117 -11.82 -5.51 -6.76
N THR A 118 -12.72 -6.39 -6.34
CA THR A 118 -12.41 -7.79 -6.04
C THR A 118 -12.81 -8.68 -7.20
N THR A 119 -12.04 -9.73 -7.46
CA THR A 119 -12.36 -10.76 -8.45
C THR A 119 -11.79 -12.11 -8.03
N SER A 120 -12.51 -13.19 -8.34
CA SER A 120 -12.02 -14.56 -8.16
C SER A 120 -11.00 -14.97 -9.23
N LEU A 121 -10.92 -14.20 -10.33
CA LEU A 121 -10.00 -14.47 -11.44
C LEU A 121 -8.54 -14.20 -11.05
N SER A 122 -7.63 -14.91 -11.71
CA SER A 122 -6.20 -14.62 -11.64
C SER A 122 -5.90 -13.34 -12.42
N TYR A 123 -4.87 -12.62 -12.01
CA TYR A 123 -4.34 -11.52 -12.80
C TYR A 123 -3.84 -11.97 -14.18
N LEU A 124 -3.49 -13.25 -14.34
CA LEU A 124 -3.14 -13.86 -15.62
C LEU A 124 -4.32 -14.02 -16.57
N ASP A 125 -5.55 -14.06 -16.04
CA ASP A 125 -6.77 -14.11 -16.85
C ASP A 125 -7.18 -12.71 -17.34
N LEU A 126 -6.63 -11.67 -16.71
CA LEU A 126 -7.02 -10.27 -16.91
C LEU A 126 -5.99 -9.46 -17.71
N PHE A 127 -4.70 -9.80 -17.58
CA PHE A 127 -3.59 -9.03 -18.13
C PHE A 127 -2.53 -9.94 -18.74
N SER A 128 -1.85 -9.44 -19.77
CA SER A 128 -0.73 -10.15 -20.40
C SER A 128 0.51 -10.17 -19.50
N ARG A 129 1.32 -11.24 -19.57
CA ARG A 129 2.49 -11.41 -18.68
C ARG A 129 3.50 -10.29 -18.83
N GLU A 130 3.63 -9.74 -20.04
CA GLU A 130 4.57 -8.68 -20.39
C GLU A 130 4.24 -7.36 -19.69
N GLN A 131 2.98 -7.16 -19.29
CA GLN A 131 2.54 -6.00 -18.54
C GLN A 131 2.75 -6.16 -17.03
N LEU A 132 3.06 -7.36 -16.53
CA LEU A 132 3.01 -7.67 -15.10
C LEU A 132 4.41 -7.64 -14.47
N VAL A 133 4.49 -7.07 -13.26
CA VAL A 133 5.69 -7.11 -12.42
C VAL A 133 5.34 -7.56 -11.02
N TYR A 134 5.80 -8.75 -10.63
CA TYR A 134 5.60 -9.23 -9.28
C TYR A 134 6.67 -8.66 -8.33
N LEU A 135 6.26 -7.90 -7.32
CA LEU A 135 7.18 -7.44 -6.29
C LEU A 135 7.38 -8.50 -5.21
N SER A 136 8.62 -8.94 -5.05
CA SER A 136 9.02 -9.92 -4.04
C SER A 136 10.31 -9.49 -3.37
N PRO A 137 10.40 -9.50 -2.02
CA PRO A 137 11.61 -9.09 -1.30
C PRO A 137 12.81 -9.99 -1.60
N ASP A 138 12.58 -11.24 -2.01
CA ASP A 138 13.63 -12.23 -2.28
C ASP A 138 14.14 -12.19 -3.73
N SER A 139 13.54 -11.35 -4.58
CA SER A 139 13.91 -11.28 -5.99
C SER A 139 15.36 -10.81 -6.17
N PRO A 140 16.17 -11.49 -7.00
CA PRO A 140 17.53 -11.03 -7.32
C PRO A 140 17.53 -9.79 -8.24
N ASN A 141 16.41 -9.50 -8.91
CA ASN A 141 16.29 -8.36 -9.81
C ASN A 141 15.89 -7.13 -9.00
N ILE A 142 16.79 -6.15 -8.88
CA ILE A 142 16.53 -4.97 -8.06
C ILE A 142 15.82 -3.90 -8.91
N MET A 143 14.70 -3.40 -8.41
CA MET A 143 13.99 -2.27 -9.02
C MET A 143 14.86 -1.01 -9.01
N SER A 144 15.12 -0.45 -10.18
CA SER A 144 15.82 0.83 -10.35
C SER A 144 14.85 2.01 -10.29
N GLU A 145 13.71 1.88 -10.99
CA GLU A 145 12.73 2.93 -11.12
C GLU A 145 11.29 2.43 -11.26
N TYR A 146 10.35 3.34 -11.00
CA TYR A 146 8.93 3.11 -11.26
C TYR A 146 8.63 3.20 -12.75
N GLU A 147 8.16 2.10 -13.33
CA GLU A 147 7.75 1.98 -14.72
C GLU A 147 6.24 2.27 -14.83
N HIS A 148 5.86 3.27 -15.62
CA HIS A 148 4.46 3.71 -15.74
C HIS A 148 3.60 2.82 -16.65
N ASN A 149 4.25 1.99 -17.48
CA ASN A 149 3.58 1.16 -18.49
C ASN A 149 3.37 -0.29 -18.05
N VAL A 150 3.62 -0.59 -16.78
CA VAL A 150 3.48 -1.93 -16.20
C VAL A 150 2.54 -1.91 -15.01
N ILE A 151 2.02 -3.06 -14.66
CA ILE A 151 1.12 -3.30 -13.55
C ILE A 151 1.89 -4.07 -12.48
N TYR A 152 2.09 -3.43 -11.34
CA TYR A 152 2.75 -4.05 -10.20
C TYR A 152 1.77 -4.97 -9.46
N ILE A 153 2.22 -6.19 -9.16
CA ILE A 153 1.53 -7.16 -8.32
C ILE A 153 2.19 -7.18 -6.95
N LEU A 154 1.38 -7.00 -5.92
CA LEU A 154 1.76 -7.15 -4.52
C LEU A 154 1.16 -8.43 -3.96
N GLY A 155 1.97 -9.26 -3.31
CA GLY A 155 1.46 -10.39 -2.56
C GLY A 155 0.60 -9.90 -1.39
N GLY A 156 -0.66 -10.33 -1.33
CA GLY A 156 -1.53 -10.20 -0.16
C GLY A 156 -1.10 -11.13 0.96
N ILE A 157 0.20 -11.21 1.25
CA ILE A 157 0.82 -12.11 2.21
C ILE A 157 1.27 -11.32 3.44
N PHE A 158 1.14 -11.92 4.61
CA PHE A 158 1.56 -11.35 5.88
C PHE A 158 2.62 -12.24 6.52
N GLN A 159 3.77 -12.24 5.88
CA GLN A 159 4.89 -13.11 6.21
C GLN A 159 5.42 -12.85 7.62
N LYS A 160 5.68 -13.94 8.36
CA LYS A 160 6.26 -13.91 9.71
C LYS A 160 7.78 -14.07 9.70
N THR A 161 8.32 -14.85 8.76
CA THR A 161 9.74 -15.22 8.74
C THR A 161 10.36 -14.98 7.37
N LYS A 162 11.66 -14.64 7.34
CA LYS A 162 12.40 -14.29 6.13
C LYS A 162 12.71 -15.47 5.20
N HIS A 163 12.45 -16.71 5.63
CA HIS A 163 12.93 -17.89 4.91
C HIS A 163 11.99 -18.40 3.82
N GLU A 164 10.75 -17.90 3.76
CA GLU A 164 9.72 -18.36 2.83
C GLU A 164 9.73 -17.50 1.55
N GLN A 165 10.24 -18.02 0.43
CA GLN A 165 10.31 -17.29 -0.85
C GLN A 165 9.01 -17.39 -1.67
N ILE A 166 7.86 -17.50 -1.00
CA ILE A 166 6.56 -17.89 -1.60
C ILE A 166 6.20 -17.02 -2.81
N THR A 167 6.33 -15.70 -2.69
CA THR A 167 5.97 -14.76 -3.78
C THR A 167 6.95 -14.85 -4.95
N LEU A 168 8.24 -15.10 -4.69
CA LEU A 168 9.25 -15.25 -5.75
C LEU A 168 9.05 -16.58 -6.49
N GLU A 169 8.82 -17.67 -5.76
CA GLU A 169 8.56 -18.99 -6.33
C GLU A 169 7.32 -18.97 -7.21
N LYS A 170 6.23 -18.35 -6.74
CA LYS A 170 5.01 -18.15 -7.52
C LYS A 170 5.28 -17.36 -8.81
N ALA A 171 5.98 -16.23 -8.71
CA ALA A 171 6.29 -15.41 -9.90
C ALA A 171 7.17 -16.16 -10.92
N LYS A 172 8.14 -16.96 -10.46
CA LYS A 172 8.98 -17.82 -11.33
C LYS A 172 8.16 -18.91 -12.02
N HIS A 173 7.33 -19.63 -11.26
CA HIS A 173 6.46 -20.67 -11.79
C HIS A 173 5.50 -20.11 -12.85
N GLU A 174 4.95 -18.92 -12.58
CA GLU A 174 4.08 -18.20 -13.51
C GLU A 174 4.85 -17.42 -14.58
N GLN A 175 6.18 -17.49 -14.65
CA GLN A 175 6.99 -16.82 -15.68
C GLN A 175 6.69 -15.31 -15.80
N ILE A 176 6.44 -14.66 -14.67
CA ILE A 176 6.19 -13.20 -14.59
C ILE A 176 7.50 -12.51 -14.23
N ARG A 177 7.73 -11.34 -14.83
CA ARG A 177 8.85 -10.48 -14.45
C ARG A 177 8.74 -10.14 -12.96
N HIS A 178 9.80 -10.38 -12.19
CA HIS A 178 9.78 -10.11 -10.76
C HIS A 178 10.92 -9.19 -10.34
N GLN A 179 10.68 -8.34 -9.33
CA GLN A 179 11.65 -7.38 -8.81
C GLN A 179 11.57 -7.24 -7.28
N SER A 180 12.69 -6.87 -6.64
CA SER A 180 12.78 -6.49 -5.24
C SER A 180 13.03 -4.99 -5.10
N LEU A 181 12.63 -4.41 -3.97
CA LEU A 181 12.94 -3.01 -3.68
C LEU A 181 14.42 -2.87 -3.24
N PRO A 182 15.13 -1.80 -3.63
CA PRO A 182 16.53 -1.54 -3.31
C PRO A 182 16.75 -1.12 -1.84
N LEU A 183 16.11 -1.76 -0.86
CA LEU A 183 16.11 -1.32 0.53
C LEU A 183 17.52 -1.28 1.13
N GLN A 184 18.36 -2.28 0.83
CA GLN A 184 19.74 -2.34 1.32
C GLN A 184 20.65 -1.24 0.74
N LYS A 185 20.26 -0.62 -0.38
CA LYS A 185 21.00 0.50 -0.97
C LYS A 185 20.81 1.77 -0.15
N TYR A 186 19.62 1.99 0.40
CA TYR A 186 19.23 3.25 1.03
C TYR A 186 19.09 3.16 2.55
N LEU A 187 18.87 1.96 3.09
CA LEU A 187 18.55 1.75 4.50
C LEU A 187 19.53 0.77 5.16
N ARG A 188 19.74 1.01 6.45
CA ARG A 188 20.45 0.12 7.37
C ARG A 188 19.45 -0.26 8.45
N PHE A 189 18.95 -1.49 8.41
CA PHE A 189 17.97 -1.97 9.40
C PHE A 189 18.67 -2.33 10.70
N SER A 190 18.00 -2.06 11.83
CA SER A 190 18.47 -2.56 13.13
C SER A 190 18.40 -4.08 13.17
N ALA A 191 19.24 -4.71 14.00
CA ALA A 191 19.35 -6.17 14.07
C ALA A 191 18.02 -6.86 14.42
N SER A 192 17.13 -6.17 15.14
CA SER A 192 15.82 -6.67 15.56
C SER A 192 14.68 -6.28 14.61
N ALA A 193 14.92 -5.46 13.59
CA ALA A 193 13.88 -5.00 12.68
C ALA A 193 13.65 -5.99 11.52
N SER A 194 12.38 -6.20 11.18
CA SER A 194 12.03 -6.89 9.94
C SER A 194 12.48 -6.07 8.74
N THR A 195 13.12 -6.74 7.79
CA THR A 195 13.45 -6.19 6.46
C THR A 195 12.31 -6.38 5.46
N ILE A 196 11.29 -7.15 5.84
CA ILE A 196 10.08 -7.37 5.03
C ILE A 196 9.10 -6.23 5.34
N LEU A 197 8.71 -5.51 4.29
CA LEU A 197 7.74 -4.44 4.36
C LEU A 197 6.32 -4.98 4.27
N SER A 198 5.38 -4.34 4.97
CA SER A 198 3.97 -4.69 4.82
C SER A 198 3.39 -4.17 3.51
N LEU A 199 2.31 -4.80 3.03
CA LEU A 199 1.63 -4.46 1.77
C LEU A 199 1.37 -2.94 1.62
N ASN A 200 0.86 -2.30 2.66
CA ASN A 200 0.59 -0.86 2.65
C ASN A 200 1.86 0.02 2.58
N GLN A 201 2.99 -0.45 3.12
CA GLN A 201 4.27 0.23 2.98
C GLN A 201 4.78 0.14 1.54
N VAL A 202 4.71 -1.06 0.92
CA VAL A 202 5.11 -1.24 -0.48
C VAL A 202 4.23 -0.40 -1.42
N TYR A 203 2.92 -0.39 -1.21
CA TYR A 203 2.02 0.48 -1.98
C TYR A 203 2.38 1.97 -1.83
N ASN A 204 2.64 2.43 -0.61
CA ASN A 204 3.05 3.82 -0.34
C ASN A 204 4.37 4.18 -1.04
N ILE A 205 5.35 3.27 -1.03
CA ILE A 205 6.61 3.42 -1.77
C ILE A 205 6.32 3.59 -3.26
N LEU A 206 5.54 2.70 -3.87
CA LEU A 206 5.20 2.77 -5.30
C LEU A 206 4.51 4.08 -5.66
N MET A 207 3.49 4.49 -4.89
CA MET A 207 2.78 5.74 -5.15
C MET A 207 3.70 6.96 -4.98
N THR A 208 4.61 6.93 -4.02
CA THR A 208 5.57 8.03 -3.83
C THR A 208 6.58 8.10 -4.96
N LEU A 209 7.11 6.97 -5.44
CA LEU A 209 8.02 6.94 -6.59
C LEU A 209 7.35 7.47 -7.85
N LYS A 210 6.12 7.01 -8.13
CA LYS A 210 5.29 7.47 -9.24
C LYS A 210 5.09 8.99 -9.25
N HIS A 211 4.91 9.59 -8.07
CA HIS A 211 4.57 11.01 -7.94
C HIS A 211 5.77 11.95 -7.75
N ASN A 212 6.91 11.43 -7.32
CA ASN A 212 8.05 12.24 -6.90
C ASN A 212 9.29 11.98 -7.78
N ASN A 213 9.11 11.78 -9.09
CA ASN A 213 10.19 11.56 -10.05
C ASN A 213 11.16 10.45 -9.59
N ASN A 214 10.62 9.31 -9.15
CA ASN A 214 11.39 8.16 -8.69
C ASN A 214 12.34 8.45 -7.51
N ASN A 215 11.99 9.41 -6.64
CA ASN A 215 12.79 9.76 -5.47
C ASN A 215 12.66 8.70 -4.35
N TRP A 216 13.64 7.80 -4.29
CA TRP A 216 13.75 6.76 -3.27
C TRP A 216 13.88 7.29 -1.84
N PHE A 217 14.55 8.44 -1.62
CA PHE A 217 14.66 9.01 -0.27
C PHE A 217 13.30 9.42 0.28
N GLU A 218 12.46 10.05 -0.54
CA GLU A 218 11.08 10.39 -0.14
C GLU A 218 10.22 9.14 0.04
N ALA A 219 10.32 8.18 -0.88
CA ALA A 219 9.51 6.96 -0.83
C ALA A 219 9.78 6.13 0.44
N LEU A 220 11.03 6.06 0.89
CA LEU A 220 11.43 5.25 2.02
C LEU A 220 11.15 5.91 3.40
N LYS A 221 10.74 7.19 3.45
CA LYS A 221 10.30 7.84 4.70
C LYS A 221 9.08 7.18 5.34
N CYS A 222 8.35 6.34 4.63
CA CYS A 222 7.25 5.58 5.21
C CYS A 222 7.72 4.47 6.18
N ILE A 223 9.01 4.14 6.16
CA ILE A 223 9.61 3.13 7.05
C ILE A 223 9.93 3.82 8.39
N PRO A 224 9.41 3.32 9.52
CA PRO A 224 9.63 3.96 10.82
C PRO A 224 11.10 4.01 11.22
N GLU A 225 11.57 5.14 11.77
CA GLU A 225 12.96 5.32 12.22
C GLU A 225 13.41 4.25 13.23
N ARG A 226 12.51 3.75 14.07
CA ARG A 226 12.82 2.66 15.03
C ARG A 226 13.29 1.37 14.37
N CYS A 227 13.00 1.18 13.08
CA CYS A 227 13.43 0.02 12.31
C CYS A 227 14.86 0.20 11.73
N LEU A 228 15.41 1.41 11.80
CA LEU A 228 16.68 1.77 11.20
C LEU A 228 17.78 1.86 12.26
N LEU A 229 19.02 1.55 11.86
CA LEU A 229 20.20 1.87 12.64
C LEU A 229 20.37 3.38 12.66
N ARG A 230 20.66 3.91 13.86
CA ARG A 230 21.05 5.30 14.06
C ARG A 230 22.47 5.54 13.59
#